data_AF-A0A7X7QPQ4-F1
#
_entry.id   AF-A0A7X7QPQ4-F1
#
_cell.length_a   1.000
_cell.length_b   1.000
_cell.length_c   1.000
_cell.angle_alpha   90.00
_cell.angle_beta   90.00
_cell.angle_gamma   90.00
#
_symmetry.space_group_name_H-M   'P 1'
#
loop_
_entity.id
_entity.type
_entity.pdbx_description
1 polymer ?
#
loop_
_entity_poly.entity_id
_entity_poly.type
_entity_poly.pdbx_seq_one_letter_code
_entity_poly.pdbx_strand_id
1 'polypeptide(L)'
;MTIPFGQGVCGAAWQNRRTEVVQDVHCFIGHIACDCSSKSEIVVPVLDSEGRVLGVIDIDSPETGRFDDADAEGLQQVAELLAPFMSGG
;
A
#
# COMPACT_ATOMS: atom_id res chain seq x y z
N MET A 1 -2.89 -11.56 10.28
CA MET A 1 -1.46 -11.20 10.46
C MET A 1 -1.40 -9.78 11.01
N THR A 2 -0.45 -9.47 11.88
CA THR A 2 -0.22 -8.10 12.38
C THR A 2 1.09 -7.61 11.82
N ILE A 3 1.07 -6.51 11.09
CA ILE A 3 2.28 -5.87 10.57
C ILE A 3 2.73 -4.83 11.59
N PRO A 4 3.94 -4.94 12.16
CA PRO A 4 4.45 -3.91 13.05
C PRO A 4 4.57 -2.58 12.33
N PHE A 5 4.29 -1.49 13.03
CA PHE A 5 4.35 -0.15 12.47
C PHE A 5 5.72 0.11 11.82
N GLY A 6 5.71 0.53 10.55
CA GLY A 6 6.93 0.85 9.81
C GLY A 6 7.71 -0.34 9.24
N GLN A 7 7.16 -1.55 9.27
CA GLN A 7 7.78 -2.72 8.67
C GLN A 7 7.00 -3.17 7.43
N GLY A 8 7.71 -3.74 6.46
CA GLY A 8 7.13 -4.14 5.18
C GLY A 8 6.66 -2.95 4.32
N VAL A 9 6.10 -3.26 3.16
CA VAL A 9 5.64 -2.26 2.19
C VAL A 9 4.46 -1.46 2.76
N CYS A 10 3.52 -2.13 3.43
CA CYS A 10 2.45 -1.50 4.20
C CYS A 10 2.94 -0.44 5.20
N GLY A 11 3.97 -0.78 5.99
CA GLY A 11 4.57 0.15 6.95
C GLY A 11 5.24 1.34 6.29
N ALA A 12 5.93 1.12 5.16
CA ALA A 12 6.55 2.19 4.38
C ALA A 12 5.50 3.16 3.82
N ALA A 13 4.42 2.66 3.21
CA ALA A 13 3.33 3.49 2.69
C ALA A 13 2.67 4.32 3.79
N TRP A 14 2.45 3.72 4.97
CA TRP A 14 1.92 4.43 6.13
C TRP A 14 2.86 5.55 6.60
N GLN A 15 4.15 5.25 6.77
CA GLN A 15 5.13 6.22 7.28
C GLN A 15 5.35 7.38 6.31
N ASN A 16 5.49 7.06 5.03
CA ASN A 16 5.80 8.02 3.99
C ASN A 16 4.57 8.78 3.51
N ARG A 17 3.36 8.29 3.82
CA ARG A 17 2.08 8.83 3.34
C ARG A 17 2.03 8.95 1.82
N ARG A 18 2.63 7.97 1.14
CA ARG A 18 2.69 7.89 -0.31
C ARG A 18 2.45 6.46 -0.77
N THR A 19 2.02 6.33 -2.01
CA THR A 19 1.93 5.02 -2.67
C THR A 19 3.31 4.41 -2.78
N GLU A 20 3.43 3.14 -2.41
CA GLU A 20 4.63 2.34 -2.62
C GLU A 20 4.32 1.29 -3.68
N VAL A 21 5.09 1.29 -4.78
CA VAL A 21 4.97 0.30 -5.86
C VAL A 21 6.23 -0.55 -5.86
N VAL A 22 6.09 -1.82 -5.50
CA VAL A 22 7.21 -2.75 -5.38
C VAL A 22 7.17 -3.75 -6.52
N GLN A 23 8.09 -3.56 -7.47
CA GLN A 23 8.20 -4.38 -8.67
C GLN A 23 8.67 -5.81 -8.38
N ASP A 24 9.51 -5.99 -7.36
CA ASP A 24 9.90 -7.30 -6.81
C ASP A 24 10.02 -7.21 -5.29
N VAL A 25 9.10 -7.85 -4.56
CA VAL A 25 9.08 -7.83 -3.09
C VAL A 25 10.30 -8.49 -2.46
N HIS A 26 10.94 -9.43 -3.15
CA HIS A 26 12.17 -10.07 -2.67
C HIS A 26 13.38 -9.13 -2.72
N CYS A 27 13.33 -8.09 -3.55
CA CYS A 27 14.36 -7.06 -3.63
C CYS A 27 14.15 -5.92 -2.61
N PHE A 28 13.01 -5.88 -1.92
CA PHE A 28 12.69 -4.83 -0.96
C PHE A 28 13.35 -5.11 0.40
N ILE A 29 14.29 -4.27 0.82
CA ILE A 29 15.01 -4.43 2.09
C ILE A 29 14.04 -4.21 3.26
N GLY A 30 13.88 -5.23 4.10
CA GLY A 30 12.92 -5.20 5.22
C GLY A 30 11.51 -5.71 4.86
N HIS A 31 11.38 -6.41 3.72
CA HIS A 31 10.14 -7.09 3.33
C HIS A 31 9.72 -8.12 4.37
N ILE A 32 8.44 -8.05 4.77
CA ILE A 32 7.74 -9.08 5.53
C ILE A 32 6.69 -9.62 4.60
N ALA A 33 6.92 -10.80 4.02
CA ALA A 33 5.96 -11.42 3.12
C ALA A 33 4.65 -11.72 3.86
N CYS A 34 3.56 -11.05 3.46
CA CYS A 34 2.20 -11.35 3.91
C CYS A 34 1.63 -12.62 3.22
N ASP A 35 2.05 -12.87 1.97
CA ASP A 35 1.76 -14.08 1.20
C ASP A 35 3.07 -14.63 0.60
N CYS A 36 3.33 -15.92 0.81
CA CYS A 36 4.51 -16.62 0.29
C CYS A 36 4.60 -16.63 -1.24
N SER A 37 3.47 -16.41 -1.92
CA SER A 37 3.37 -16.40 -3.38
C SER A 37 3.51 -15.00 -4.00
N SER A 38 3.44 -13.94 -3.19
CA SER A 38 3.57 -12.57 -3.68
C SER A 38 4.97 -12.29 -4.23
N LYS A 39 5.01 -11.61 -5.38
CA LYS A 39 6.22 -11.20 -6.09
C LYS A 39 6.23 -9.71 -6.38
N SER A 40 5.09 -9.06 -6.50
CA SER A 40 4.97 -7.60 -6.51
C SER A 40 3.81 -7.16 -5.64
N GLU A 41 3.89 -5.95 -5.11
CA GLU A 41 2.92 -5.38 -4.17
C GLU A 41 2.74 -3.90 -4.51
N ILE A 42 1.50 -3.42 -4.45
CA ILE A 42 1.20 -1.99 -4.47
C ILE A 42 0.40 -1.64 -3.22
N VAL A 43 0.90 -0.65 -2.48
CA VAL A 43 0.24 -0.16 -1.27
C VAL A 43 -0.07 1.32 -1.42
N VAL A 44 -1.34 1.68 -1.24
CA VAL A 44 -1.83 3.06 -1.33
C VAL A 44 -2.40 3.51 0.01
N PRO A 45 -1.86 4.57 0.64
CA PRO A 45 -2.42 5.08 1.88
C PRO A 45 -3.75 5.79 1.64
N VAL A 46 -4.73 5.54 2.52
CA VAL A 46 -5.98 6.30 2.58
C VAL A 46 -5.76 7.46 3.56
N LEU A 47 -5.83 8.69 3.05
CA LEU A 47 -5.59 9.90 3.84
C LEU A 47 -6.90 10.64 4.12
N ASP A 48 -7.05 11.16 5.34
CA ASP A 48 -8.12 12.10 5.65
C ASP A 48 -7.80 13.52 5.12
N SER A 49 -8.75 14.44 5.30
CA SER A 49 -8.59 15.85 4.89
C SER A 49 -7.48 16.59 5.63
N GLU A 50 -6.98 16.06 6.75
CA GLU A 50 -5.84 16.59 7.51
C GLU A 50 -4.51 15.92 7.10
N GLY A 51 -4.54 15.00 6.13
CA GLY A 51 -3.38 14.24 5.67
C GLY A 51 -2.90 13.19 6.67
N ARG A 52 -3.78 12.74 7.59
CA ARG A 52 -3.53 11.60 8.48
C ARG A 52 -3.90 10.30 7.76
N VAL A 53 -3.09 9.27 7.95
CA VAL A 53 -3.35 7.94 7.38
C VAL A 53 -4.44 7.25 8.21
N LEU A 54 -5.55 6.91 7.56
CA LEU A 54 -6.67 6.17 8.14
C LEU A 54 -6.50 4.65 7.97
N GLY A 55 -5.77 4.26 6.94
CA GLY A 55 -5.59 2.88 6.50
C GLY A 55 -4.70 2.81 5.27
N VAL A 56 -4.51 1.60 4.75
CA VAL A 56 -3.87 1.36 3.46
C VAL A 56 -4.72 0.42 2.63
N ILE A 57 -4.72 0.62 1.32
CA ILE A 57 -5.12 -0.39 0.33
C ILE A 57 -3.86 -1.18 0.02
N ASP A 58 -3.92 -2.49 0.17
CA ASP A 58 -2.80 -3.42 -0.02
C ASP A 58 -3.20 -4.47 -1.05
N ILE A 59 -2.43 -4.59 -2.13
CA ILE A 59 -2.69 -5.51 -3.23
C ILE A 59 -1.40 -6.24 -3.63
N ASP A 60 -1.44 -7.55 -3.47
CA ASP A 60 -0.37 -8.48 -3.85
C ASP A 60 -0.59 -9.09 -5.25
N SER A 61 0.50 -9.52 -5.87
CA SER A 61 0.49 -10.28 -7.12
C SER A 61 1.58 -11.37 -7.15
N PRO A 62 1.30 -12.58 -7.68
CA PRO A 62 2.31 -13.62 -7.88
C PRO A 62 3.22 -13.37 -9.09
N GLU A 63 2.97 -12.30 -9.84
CA GLU A 63 3.77 -11.86 -10.97
C GLU A 63 4.68 -10.69 -10.54
N THR A 64 5.94 -10.69 -10.98
CA THR A 64 6.83 -9.53 -10.79
C THR A 64 6.42 -8.38 -11.71
N GLY A 65 6.55 -7.15 -11.24
CA GLY A 65 6.24 -5.95 -12.00
C GLY A 65 4.82 -5.88 -12.53
N ARG A 66 3.86 -6.39 -11.75
CA ARG A 66 2.45 -6.41 -12.14
C ARG A 66 1.83 -5.02 -12.20
N PHE A 67 2.31 -4.11 -11.35
CA PHE A 67 1.72 -2.79 -11.13
C PHE A 67 2.56 -1.71 -11.79
N ASP A 68 1.89 -0.76 -12.42
CA ASP A 68 2.49 0.41 -13.05
C ASP A 68 1.91 1.74 -12.51
N ASP A 69 2.28 2.84 -13.14
CA ASP A 69 1.82 4.18 -12.75
C ASP A 69 0.30 4.35 -12.96
N ALA A 70 -0.30 3.68 -13.95
CA ALA A 70 -1.73 3.77 -14.18
C ALA A 70 -2.52 3.04 -13.10
N ASP A 71 -2.02 1.88 -12.65
CA ASP A 71 -2.57 1.18 -11.48
C ASP A 71 -2.48 2.06 -10.22
N ALA A 72 -1.33 2.72 -10.00
CA ALA A 72 -1.13 3.61 -8.87
C ALA A 72 -2.08 4.80 -8.88
N GLU A 73 -2.21 5.50 -10.02
CA GLU A 73 -3.13 6.63 -10.18
C GLU A 73 -4.60 6.22 -9.97
N GLY A 74 -4.99 5.06 -10.51
CA GLY A 74 -6.34 4.53 -10.35
C GLY A 74 -6.65 4.19 -8.89
N LEU A 75 -5.72 3.54 -8.20
CA LEU A 75 -5.90 3.15 -6.80
C LEU A 75 -5.85 4.35 -5.85
N GLN A 76 -5.08 5.40 -6.17
CA GLN A 76 -5.12 6.67 -5.44
C GLN A 76 -6.50 7.32 -5.51
N GLN A 77 -7.14 7.33 -6.69
CA GLN A 77 -8.51 7.83 -6.82
C GLN A 77 -9.49 6.98 -5.98
N VAL A 78 -9.32 5.66 -5.96
CA VAL A 78 -10.12 4.78 -5.09
C VAL A 78 -9.90 5.12 -3.61
N ALA A 79 -8.66 5.36 -3.18
CA ALA A 79 -8.34 5.75 -1.81
C ALA A 79 -9.03 7.07 -1.42
N GLU A 80 -9.04 8.07 -2.31
CA GLU A 80 -9.75 9.33 -2.10
C GLU A 80 -11.27 9.13 -1.96
N LEU A 81 -11.86 8.23 -2.75
CA LEU A 81 -13.28 7.91 -2.65
C LEU A 81 -13.63 7.17 -1.35
N LEU A 82 -12.69 6.37 -0.82
CA LEU A 82 -12.88 5.62 0.43
C LEU A 82 -12.71 6.50 1.68
N ALA A 83 -11.83 7.51 1.63
CA ALA A 83 -11.47 8.31 2.79
C ALA A 83 -12.66 8.84 3.61
N PRO A 84 -13.74 9.40 3.02
CA PRO A 84 -14.89 9.89 3.79
C PRO A 84 -15.61 8.82 4.61
N PHE A 85 -15.63 7.57 4.14
CA PHE A 85 -16.29 6.45 4.82
C PHE A 85 -15.44 5.87 5.96
N MET A 86 -14.13 6.11 5.94
CA MET A 86 -13.18 5.65 6.95
C MET A 86 -12.89 6.73 8.01
N SER A 87 -13.16 8.00 7.70
CA SER A 87 -12.81 9.13 8.56
C SER A 87 -13.67 9.26 9.83
N GLY A 88 -14.72 8.43 9.99
CA GLY A 88 -15.59 8.45 11.17
C GLY A 88 -16.36 9.75 11.32
N GLY A 89 -17.58 9.78 10.78
CA GLY A 89 -18.63 10.77 11.07
C GLY A 89 -19.91 10.07 11.48
#